data_AF-A0A9E2I1P1-F1
#
_entry.id   AF-A0A9E2I1P1-F1
#
_cell.length_a   1.000
_cell.length_b   1.000
_cell.length_c   1.000
_cell.angle_alpha   90.00
_cell.angle_beta   90.00
_cell.angle_gamma   90.00
#
_symmetry.space_group_name_H-M   'P 1'
#
loop_
_entity.id
_entity.type
_entity.pdbx_description
1 polymer ?
#
loop_
_entity_poly.entity_id
_entity_poly.type
_entity_poly.pdbx_seq_one_letter_code
_entity_poly.pdbx_strand_id
1 'polypeptide(L)'
;MHSLSIFGTSSDAGKSTLCMALTRILHDEGYRVAPFKAQNVSNNARIADDGGEIAQAQYFAAEAIGLPTRCEMNPILLKSGSRGKASLIINGLSSEEQSVGDYFAGIDQRKPVVRAAFERLQKEFEIVVAEGAGSPVELNLMNEDLS
;
A
#
# COMPACT_ATOMS: atom_id res chain seq x y z
N MET A 1 -17.25 10.24 -5.09
CA MET A 1 -16.17 9.25 -5.25
C MET A 1 -16.33 8.22 -4.16
N HIS A 2 -16.16 6.94 -4.49
CA HIS A 2 -16.36 5.84 -3.56
C HIS A 2 -15.04 5.11 -3.40
N SER A 3 -14.46 5.15 -2.20
CA SER A 3 -13.30 4.30 -1.87
C SER A 3 -13.78 3.13 -1.03
N LEU A 4 -13.21 1.95 -1.28
CA LEU A 4 -13.53 0.72 -0.55
C LEU A 4 -12.27 0.24 0.16
N SER A 5 -12.32 0.18 1.49
CA SER A 5 -11.22 -0.35 2.30
C SER A 5 -11.54 -1.76 2.80
N ILE A 6 -10.58 -2.68 2.65
CA ILE A 6 -10.71 -4.09 3.00
C ILE A 6 -9.80 -4.36 4.20
N PHE A 7 -10.43 -4.73 5.32
CA PHE A 7 -9.73 -5.13 6.54
C PHE A 7 -9.93 -6.63 6.80
N GLY A 8 -9.05 -7.22 7.59
CA GLY A 8 -9.09 -8.62 8.00
C GLY A 8 -9.02 -8.74 9.51
N THR A 9 -9.32 -9.90 10.06
CA THR A 9 -9.19 -10.14 11.52
C THR A 9 -7.76 -10.51 11.93
N SER A 10 -6.90 -10.78 10.96
CA SER A 10 -5.48 -11.09 11.14
C SER A 10 -4.66 -10.70 9.90
N SER A 11 -3.34 -10.73 10.05
CA SER A 11 -2.43 -10.91 8.92
C SER A 11 -2.76 -12.20 8.16
N ASP A 12 -2.49 -12.22 6.86
CA ASP A 12 -2.70 -13.37 5.97
C ASP A 12 -4.14 -13.89 5.82
N ALA A 13 -5.14 -13.14 6.25
CA ALA A 13 -6.56 -13.47 6.06
C ALA A 13 -7.06 -13.42 4.59
N GLY A 14 -6.16 -13.28 3.60
CA GLY A 14 -6.51 -13.21 2.18
C GLY A 14 -6.88 -11.80 1.67
N LYS A 15 -6.58 -10.74 2.43
CA LYS A 15 -6.91 -9.35 2.06
C LYS A 15 -6.42 -8.96 0.67
N SER A 16 -5.13 -9.20 0.36
CA SER A 16 -4.56 -8.84 -0.94
C SER A 16 -5.23 -9.56 -2.11
N THR A 17 -5.59 -10.84 -1.92
CA THR A 17 -6.35 -11.60 -2.93
C THR A 17 -7.73 -11.01 -3.15
N LEU A 18 -8.43 -10.64 -2.07
CA LEU A 18 -9.74 -10.02 -2.15
C LEU A 18 -9.68 -8.63 -2.79
N CYS A 19 -8.70 -7.80 -2.42
CA CYS A 19 -8.45 -6.50 -3.04
C CYS A 19 -8.20 -6.65 -4.55
N MET A 20 -7.33 -7.57 -4.97
CA MET A 20 -7.08 -7.85 -6.38
C MET A 20 -8.35 -8.28 -7.13
N ALA A 21 -9.12 -9.20 -6.54
CA ALA A 21 -10.37 -9.68 -7.13
C ALA A 21 -11.41 -8.56 -7.28
N LEU A 22 -11.57 -7.72 -6.26
CA LEU A 22 -12.49 -6.57 -6.29
C LEU A 22 -12.04 -5.50 -7.29
N THR A 23 -10.74 -5.19 -7.34
CA THR A 23 -10.17 -4.31 -8.38
C THR A 23 -10.52 -4.83 -9.77
N ARG A 24 -10.36 -6.13 -10.01
CA ARG A 24 -10.70 -6.74 -11.30
C ARG A 24 -12.18 -6.69 -11.62
N ILE A 25 -13.05 -7.07 -10.68
CA ILE A 25 -14.51 -7.06 -10.88
C ILE A 25 -14.99 -5.65 -11.20
N LEU A 26 -14.56 -4.64 -10.43
CA LEU A 26 -14.97 -3.25 -10.66
C LEU A 26 -14.46 -2.71 -12.00
N HIS A 27 -13.26 -3.09 -12.41
CA HIS A 27 -12.75 -2.77 -13.74
C HIS A 27 -13.61 -3.39 -14.85
N ASP A 28 -13.98 -4.67 -14.72
CA ASP A 28 -14.79 -5.38 -15.70
C ASP A 28 -16.23 -4.80 -15.80
N GLU A 29 -16.73 -4.20 -14.72
CA GLU A 29 -17.98 -3.39 -14.69
C GLU A 29 -17.82 -1.99 -15.30
N GLY A 30 -16.63 -1.62 -15.77
CA GLY A 30 -16.35 -0.37 -16.49
C GLY A 30 -15.91 0.80 -15.60
N TYR A 31 -15.66 0.59 -14.31
CA TYR A 31 -15.14 1.64 -13.44
C TYR A 31 -13.64 1.87 -13.64
N ARG A 32 -13.22 3.14 -13.61
CA ARG A 32 -11.80 3.47 -13.43
C ARG A 32 -11.41 3.18 -11.99
N VAL A 33 -10.65 2.11 -11.78
CA VAL A 33 -10.28 1.62 -10.45
C VAL A 33 -8.77 1.54 -10.27
N ALA A 34 -8.29 1.86 -9.07
CA ALA A 34 -6.89 1.70 -8.69
C ALA A 34 -6.76 0.88 -7.38
N PRO A 35 -5.81 -0.07 -7.30
CA PRO A 35 -5.45 -0.70 -6.03
C PRO A 35 -4.59 0.26 -5.20
N PHE A 36 -4.75 0.19 -3.88
CA PHE A 36 -3.96 1.00 -2.95
C PHE A 36 -3.65 0.25 -1.66
N LYS A 37 -2.47 0.49 -1.09
CA LYS A 37 -2.14 0.14 0.28
C LYS A 37 -1.17 1.15 0.84
N ALA A 38 -1.60 1.92 1.82
CA ALA A 38 -0.83 3.02 2.40
C ALA A 38 0.58 2.56 2.84
N GLN A 39 0.62 1.46 3.60
CA GLN A 39 1.85 0.88 4.13
C GLN A 39 1.86 -0.63 3.91
N ASN A 40 2.98 -1.14 3.39
CA ASN A 40 3.23 -2.57 3.28
C ASN A 40 4.52 -2.94 4.01
N VAL A 41 4.53 -4.10 4.67
CA VAL A 41 5.72 -4.69 5.29
C VAL A 41 5.97 -6.02 4.57
N SER A 42 6.86 -6.01 3.59
CA SER A 42 7.10 -7.16 2.72
C SER A 42 8.46 -7.06 2.04
N ASN A 43 9.19 -8.18 2.00
CA ASN A 43 10.39 -8.31 1.18
C ASN A 43 10.06 -8.64 -0.30
N ASN A 44 8.79 -8.93 -0.60
CA ASN A 44 8.32 -9.20 -1.95
C ASN A 44 7.93 -7.89 -2.64
N ALA A 45 8.91 -7.28 -3.30
CA ALA A 45 8.76 -6.07 -4.10
C ALA A 45 8.95 -6.33 -5.60
N ARG A 46 8.55 -5.35 -6.41
CA ARG A 46 8.73 -5.28 -7.87
C ARG A 46 9.14 -3.87 -8.27
N ILE A 47 9.65 -3.71 -9.48
CA ILE A 47 9.87 -2.40 -10.10
C ILE A 47 8.59 -2.05 -10.85
N ALA A 48 7.99 -0.92 -10.50
CA ALA A 48 6.84 -0.36 -11.18
C ALA A 48 7.24 0.28 -12.52
N ASP A 49 6.26 0.61 -13.37
CA ASP A 49 6.49 1.23 -14.67
C ASP A 49 7.09 2.64 -14.57
N ASP A 50 6.91 3.30 -13.42
CA ASP A 50 7.55 4.58 -13.08
C ASP A 50 9.00 4.42 -12.56
N GLY A 51 9.52 3.18 -12.52
CA GLY A 51 10.89 2.84 -12.16
C GLY A 51 11.16 2.69 -10.66
N GLY A 52 10.18 2.95 -9.79
CA GLY A 52 10.34 2.80 -8.36
C GLY A 52 9.94 1.42 -7.81
N GLU A 53 10.30 1.14 -6.57
CA GLU A 53 9.91 -0.09 -5.87
C GLU A 53 8.47 -0.06 -5.32
N ILE A 54 7.71 -1.10 -5.60
CA ILE A 54 6.33 -1.30 -5.14
C ILE A 54 6.15 -2.69 -4.54
N ALA A 55 5.27 -2.86 -3.55
CA ALA A 55 4.88 -4.19 -3.09
C ALA A 55 4.23 -5.04 -4.20
N GLN A 56 4.57 -6.32 -4.20
CA GLN A 56 4.08 -7.28 -5.20
C GLN A 56 2.54 -7.38 -5.26
N ALA A 57 1.85 -7.23 -4.13
CA ALA A 57 0.39 -7.29 -4.08
C ALA A 57 -0.27 -6.18 -4.91
N GLN A 58 0.18 -4.94 -4.76
CA GLN A 58 -0.34 -3.80 -5.51
C GLN A 58 0.09 -3.85 -6.98
N TYR A 59 1.32 -4.31 -7.24
CA TYR A 59 1.81 -4.57 -8.61
C TYR A 59 0.87 -5.52 -9.37
N PHE A 60 0.59 -6.70 -8.82
CA PHE A 60 -0.26 -7.68 -9.49
C PHE A 60 -1.73 -7.25 -9.58
N ALA A 61 -2.22 -6.48 -8.61
CA ALA A 61 -3.59 -5.96 -8.68
C ALA A 61 -3.77 -4.94 -9.83
N ALA A 62 -2.77 -4.12 -10.13
CA ALA A 62 -2.79 -3.21 -11.26
C ALA A 62 -2.60 -3.96 -12.60
N GLU A 63 -1.66 -4.90 -12.65
CA GLU A 63 -1.45 -5.78 -13.81
C GLU A 63 -2.71 -6.58 -14.19
N ALA A 64 -3.48 -7.05 -13.19
CA ALA A 64 -4.70 -7.82 -13.41
C ALA A 64 -5.78 -7.09 -14.23
N ILE A 65 -5.70 -5.76 -14.27
CA ILE A 65 -6.60 -4.88 -15.04
C ILE A 65 -5.87 -4.12 -16.16
N GLY A 66 -4.60 -4.44 -16.43
CA GLY A 66 -3.79 -3.75 -17.45
C GLY A 66 -3.51 -2.28 -17.13
N LEU A 67 -3.56 -1.89 -15.85
CA LEU A 67 -3.26 -0.53 -15.41
C LEU A 67 -1.74 -0.38 -15.21
N PRO A 68 -1.08 0.66 -15.76
CA PRO A 68 0.33 0.91 -15.50
C PRO A 68 0.60 1.01 -13.98
N THR A 69 1.57 0.24 -13.54
CA THR A 69 1.98 0.15 -12.13
C THR A 69 2.67 1.44 -11.70
N ARG A 70 2.32 1.95 -10.52
CA ARG A 70 2.91 3.18 -9.96
C ARG A 70 3.17 3.03 -8.48
N CYS A 71 4.27 3.60 -7.99
CA CYS A 71 4.64 3.51 -6.58
C CYS A 71 3.62 4.18 -5.65
N GLU A 72 2.82 5.12 -6.15
CA GLU A 72 1.72 5.75 -5.40
C GLU A 72 0.63 4.77 -4.95
N MET A 73 0.52 3.61 -5.61
CA MET A 73 -0.37 2.53 -5.18
C MET A 73 0.13 1.87 -3.87
N ASN A 74 1.42 1.98 -3.55
CA ASN A 74 1.98 1.61 -2.26
C ASN A 74 3.11 2.58 -1.84
N PRO A 75 2.75 3.77 -1.31
CA PRO A 75 3.70 4.86 -1.11
C PRO A 75 4.72 4.59 -0.01
N ILE A 76 4.39 3.75 0.99
CA ILE A 76 5.29 3.34 2.06
C ILE A 76 5.49 1.83 2.00
N LEU A 77 6.71 1.39 1.72
CA LEU A 77 7.10 -0.01 1.73
C LEU A 77 8.27 -0.23 2.70
N LEU A 78 8.08 -1.13 3.65
CA LEU A 78 9.09 -1.58 4.59
C LEU A 78 9.57 -2.98 4.20
N LYS A 79 10.89 -3.11 4.06
CA LYS A 79 11.57 -4.39 3.83
C LYS A 79 12.33 -4.76 5.10
N SER A 80 12.05 -5.94 5.63
CA SER A 80 12.73 -6.45 6.83
C SER A 80 14.19 -6.75 6.50
N GLY A 81 15.11 -6.04 7.17
CA GLY A 81 16.54 -6.24 7.09
C GLY A 81 17.07 -7.15 8.21
N SER A 82 18.39 -7.19 8.35
CA SER A 82 19.04 -7.96 9.43
C SER A 82 19.07 -7.18 10.76
N ARG A 83 19.15 -7.90 11.88
CA ARG A 83 19.38 -7.35 13.24
C ARG A 83 18.41 -6.24 13.67
N GLY A 84 17.14 -6.34 13.30
CA GLY A 84 16.09 -5.39 13.73
C GLY A 84 16.07 -4.06 12.98
N LYS A 85 16.75 -3.99 11.82
CA LYS A 85 16.65 -2.87 10.89
C LYS A 85 15.63 -3.16 9.78
N ALA A 86 15.09 -2.09 9.20
CA ALA A 86 14.26 -2.16 8.02
C ALA A 86 14.74 -1.14 6.98
N SER A 87 14.72 -1.53 5.71
CA SER A 87 14.87 -0.59 4.60
C SER A 87 13.51 0.05 4.35
N LEU A 88 13.45 1.38 4.38
CA LEU A 88 12.24 2.12 4.10
C LEU A 88 12.28 2.64 2.66
N ILE A 89 11.23 2.34 1.91
CA ILE A 89 11.00 2.82 0.56
C ILE A 89 9.84 3.83 0.64
N ILE A 90 10.08 5.05 0.16
CA ILE A 90 9.07 6.11 0.08
C ILE A 90 8.88 6.47 -1.39
N ASN A 91 7.65 6.33 -1.90
CA ASN A 91 7.29 6.57 -3.29
C ASN A 91 8.28 5.91 -4.27
N GLY A 92 8.63 4.65 -3.99
CA GLY A 92 9.52 3.86 -4.83
C GLY A 92 11.02 4.08 -4.65
N LEU A 93 11.43 5.04 -3.81
CA LEU A 93 12.83 5.34 -3.55
C LEU A 93 13.28 4.78 -2.21
N SER A 94 14.33 3.95 -2.23
CA SER A 94 14.94 3.45 -1.00
C SER A 94 15.64 4.58 -0.23
N SER A 95 15.34 4.66 1.05
CA SER A 95 16.09 5.45 2.03
C SER A 95 17.11 4.56 2.76
N GLU A 96 17.91 5.16 3.65
CA GLU A 96 18.84 4.40 4.50
C GLU A 96 18.12 3.43 5.43
N GLU A 97 18.80 2.36 5.81
CA GLU A 97 18.27 1.43 6.82
C GLU A 97 18.09 2.15 8.16
N GLN A 98 16.91 2.02 8.74
CA GLN A 98 16.60 2.56 10.06
C GLN A 98 16.15 1.45 11.01
N SER A 99 16.22 1.70 12.31
CA SER A 99 15.62 0.78 13.28
C SER A 99 14.10 0.83 13.18
N VAL A 100 13.44 -0.25 13.60
CA VAL A 100 11.96 -0.27 13.70
C VAL A 100 11.45 0.84 14.62
N GLY A 101 12.19 1.17 15.69
CA GLY A 101 11.84 2.29 16.59
C GLY A 101 11.89 3.65 15.91
N ASP A 102 12.94 3.93 15.12
CA ASP A 102 13.06 5.18 14.37
C ASP A 102 11.97 5.29 13.28
N TYR A 103 11.60 4.14 12.70
CA TYR A 103 10.45 4.08 11.82
C TYR A 103 9.15 4.49 12.53
N PHE A 104 8.82 3.96 13.71
CA PHE A 104 7.58 4.39 14.35
C PHE A 104 7.65 5.83 14.89
N ALA A 105 8.81 6.27 15.37
CA ALA A 105 9.01 7.63 15.89
C ALA A 105 8.76 8.74 14.86
N GLY A 106 9.01 8.47 13.58
CA GLY A 106 8.76 9.45 12.50
C GLY A 106 7.41 9.32 11.80
N ILE A 107 6.48 8.46 12.26
CA ILE A 107 5.30 8.03 11.48
C ILE A 107 4.45 9.20 10.97
N ASP A 108 4.35 10.27 11.76
CA ASP A 108 3.63 11.49 11.40
C ASP A 108 4.19 12.19 10.15
N GLN A 109 5.49 12.04 9.86
CA GLN A 109 6.10 12.59 8.65
C GLN A 109 5.68 11.82 7.39
N ARG A 110 5.14 10.60 7.52
CA ARG A 110 4.70 9.75 6.41
C ARG A 110 3.23 9.95 6.08
N LYS A 111 2.40 10.38 7.05
CA LYS A 111 0.98 10.70 6.83
C LYS A 111 0.75 11.64 5.63
N PRO A 112 1.52 12.75 5.45
CA PRO A 112 1.38 13.60 4.27
C PRO A 112 1.72 12.90 2.95
N VAL A 113 2.69 11.98 2.95
CA VAL A 113 3.08 11.22 1.75
C VAL A 113 1.96 10.29 1.32
N VAL A 114 1.43 9.50 2.27
CA VAL A 114 0.31 8.59 2.04
C VAL A 114 -0.92 9.36 1.54
N ARG A 115 -1.24 10.46 2.22
CA ARG A 115 -2.36 11.34 1.85
C ARG A 115 -2.21 11.87 0.42
N ALA A 116 -1.03 12.38 0.07
CA ALA A 116 -0.79 12.90 -1.27
C ALA A 116 -0.92 11.83 -2.36
N ALA A 117 -0.40 10.62 -2.12
CA ALA A 117 -0.53 9.50 -3.04
C ALA A 117 -2.01 9.09 -3.22
N PHE A 118 -2.75 8.95 -2.11
CA PHE A 118 -4.17 8.61 -2.14
C PHE A 118 -5.01 9.69 -2.84
N GLU A 119 -4.79 10.97 -2.53
CA GLU A 119 -5.50 12.09 -3.16
C GLU A 119 -5.23 12.19 -4.68
N ARG A 120 -4.03 11.79 -5.15
CA ARG A 120 -3.73 11.71 -6.59
C ARG A 120 -4.53 10.59 -7.26
N LEU A 121 -4.52 9.39 -6.68
CA LEU A 121 -5.33 8.28 -7.17
C LEU A 121 -6.81 8.63 -7.18
N GLN A 122 -7.33 9.28 -6.14
CA GLN A 122 -8.73 9.71 -6.12
C GLN A 122 -9.07 10.70 -7.24
N LYS A 123 -8.14 11.56 -7.68
CA LYS A 123 -8.41 12.48 -8.79
C LYS A 123 -8.49 11.78 -10.15
N GLU A 124 -7.76 10.68 -10.33
CA GLU A 124 -7.65 9.95 -11.60
C GLU A 124 -8.69 8.82 -11.74
N PHE A 125 -9.07 8.20 -10.61
CA PHE A 125 -9.91 7.00 -10.56
C PHE A 125 -11.23 7.26 -9.83
N GLU A 126 -12.28 6.53 -10.23
CA GLU A 126 -13.60 6.61 -9.62
C GLU A 126 -13.68 5.83 -8.31
N ILE A 127 -12.93 4.72 -8.24
CA ILE A 127 -12.85 3.84 -7.09
C ILE A 127 -11.39 3.54 -6.75
N VAL A 128 -11.04 3.69 -5.48
CA VAL A 128 -9.78 3.20 -4.93
C VAL A 128 -10.08 2.02 -4.02
N VAL A 129 -9.53 0.85 -4.36
CA VAL A 129 -9.63 -0.37 -3.56
C VAL A 129 -8.43 -0.43 -2.64
N ALA A 130 -8.64 -0.02 -1.39
CA ALA A 130 -7.60 0.09 -0.37
C ALA A 130 -7.50 -1.20 0.46
N GLU A 131 -6.31 -1.77 0.55
CA GLU A 131 -6.00 -2.84 1.50
C GLU A 131 -5.61 -2.22 2.85
N GLY A 132 -6.35 -2.55 3.92
CA GLY A 132 -5.99 -2.14 5.27
C GLY A 132 -4.79 -2.90 5.83
N ALA A 133 -4.06 -2.28 6.74
CA ALA A 133 -3.05 -2.96 7.53
C ALA A 133 -3.69 -3.95 8.52
N GLY A 134 -3.13 -5.17 8.61
CA GLY A 134 -3.40 -6.10 9.70
C GLY A 134 -4.87 -6.31 10.08
N SER A 135 -5.13 -6.24 11.38
CA SER A 135 -6.45 -6.24 12.00
C SER A 135 -6.81 -4.85 12.51
N PRO A 136 -8.02 -4.31 12.23
CA PRO A 136 -8.42 -2.98 12.68
C PRO A 136 -8.62 -2.90 14.20
N VAL A 137 -8.47 -4.02 14.91
CA VAL A 137 -8.63 -4.13 16.37
C VAL A 137 -7.27 -4.13 17.10
N GLU A 138 -6.17 -3.89 16.40
CA GLU A 138 -4.86 -3.63 17.01
C GLU A 138 -4.83 -2.23 17.62
N LEU A 139 -5.60 -2.04 18.70
CA LEU A 139 -5.77 -0.75 19.40
C LEU A 139 -4.42 -0.14 19.81
N ASN A 140 -3.42 -0.98 20.07
CA ASN A 140 -2.06 -0.56 20.40
C ASN A 140 -1.31 0.10 19.24
N LEU A 141 -1.79 -0.03 17.99
CA LEU A 141 -1.18 0.54 16.78
C LEU A 141 -2.01 1.67 16.15
N MET A 142 -3.14 2.07 16.75
CA MET A 142 -4.06 3.06 16.16
C MET A 142 -3.39 4.39 15.77
N ASN A 143 -2.42 4.87 16.56
CA ASN A 143 -1.72 6.13 16.27
C ASN A 143 -0.64 5.99 15.20
N GLU A 144 -0.22 4.75 14.95
CA GLU A 144 0.84 4.35 14.02
C GLU A 144 0.28 3.81 12.70
N ASP A 145 -1.05 3.62 12.61
CA ASP A 145 -1.73 3.15 11.40
C ASP A 145 -1.80 4.26 10.34
N LEU A 146 -1.45 3.91 9.11
CA LEU A 146 -1.47 4.77 7.94
C LEU A 146 -2.63 4.43 6.98
N SER A 147 -3.40 3.38 7.27
CA SER A 147 -4.50 2.85 6.45
C SER A 147 -5.66 3.81 6.24
#